data_AF-A0A353EY08-F1
#
_entry.id   AF-A0A353EY08-F1
#
_cell.length_a   1.000
_cell.length_b   1.000
_cell.length_c   1.000
_cell.angle_alpha   90.00
_cell.angle_beta   90.00
_cell.angle_gamma   90.00
#
_symmetry.space_group_name_H-M   'P 1'
#
loop_
_entity.id
_entity.type
_entity.pdbx_description
1 polymer ?
#
loop_
_entity_poly.entity_id
_entity_poly.type
_entity_poly.pdbx_seq_one_letter_code
_entity_poly.pdbx_strand_id
1 'polypeptide(L)'
;MEEWIVASKEAKERIEKGIEQNRKGSFRIFAPEGATVRVKLKRHRFRFGCNLFMLDEFPDDPSKNAVYRKQFAELFNMATLPFYWDATEPREGALRYAIGSKPCYRRPPIDLCMQYCEENGIEPREHALCYEKFFPAWLKDRSVPEIKQHLERRMQEISERYANRIPTIEVTNEMFWDEGTTPFYGSPDYAEFCFRLAEQYFPHNRLCINEWTRATWGSSGLPWCQYRLLIDDLLLRGARIDAIGMQYHMFFRREEAFEKTRRPYDLDHDLRVMDSYAAFGMPLQITEVTIPAYTEQAEDEELQADILER
;
A
#
# COMPACT_ATOMS: atom_id res chain seq x y z
N MET A 1 16.82 7.10 28.37
CA MET A 1 15.87 7.26 27.27
C MET A 1 15.33 5.88 26.94
N GLU A 2 14.03 5.77 26.76
CA GLU A 2 13.41 4.55 26.26
C GLU A 2 13.95 4.26 24.87
N GLU A 3 14.49 3.06 24.65
CA GLU A 3 14.94 2.66 23.32
C GLU A 3 13.71 2.26 22.50
N TRP A 4 13.35 3.09 21.51
CA TRP A 4 12.16 2.87 20.69
C TRP A 4 12.34 1.71 19.75
N ILE A 5 13.40 1.74 18.93
CA ILE A 5 13.81 0.68 18.00
C ILE A 5 14.85 -0.22 18.66
N VAL A 6 14.59 -1.52 18.74
CA VAL A 6 15.53 -2.52 19.26
C VAL A 6 15.96 -3.48 18.16
N ALA A 7 17.23 -3.87 18.19
CA ALA A 7 17.80 -4.83 17.25
C ALA A 7 19.05 -5.48 17.83
N SER A 8 19.14 -6.80 17.71
CA SER A 8 20.32 -7.59 18.01
C SER A 8 21.49 -7.20 17.09
N LYS A 9 22.70 -7.63 17.47
CA LYS A 9 23.88 -7.43 16.63
C LYS A 9 23.71 -8.16 15.29
N GLU A 10 23.16 -9.37 15.34
CA GLU A 10 22.90 -10.23 14.19
C GLU A 10 21.90 -9.59 13.22
N ALA A 11 20.82 -8.98 13.74
CA ALA A 11 19.85 -8.25 12.94
C ALA A 11 20.49 -7.06 12.22
N LYS A 12 21.27 -6.24 12.94
CA LYS A 12 21.98 -5.08 12.37
C LYS A 12 22.95 -5.51 11.26
N GLU A 13 23.79 -6.51 11.51
CA GLU A 13 24.72 -7.04 10.51
C GLU A 13 23.98 -7.59 9.28
N ARG A 14 22.84 -8.27 9.48
CA ARG A 14 22.00 -8.77 8.38
C ARG A 14 21.44 -7.62 7.54
N ILE A 15 20.95 -6.55 8.15
CA ILE A 15 20.40 -5.37 7.46
C ILE A 15 21.50 -4.69 6.65
N GLU A 16 22.65 -4.39 7.27
CA GLU A 16 23.79 -3.75 6.62
C GLU A 16 24.27 -4.55 5.40
N LYS A 17 24.49 -5.86 5.59
CA LYS A 17 24.87 -6.78 4.51
C LYS A 17 23.81 -6.82 3.42
N GLY A 18 22.53 -6.85 3.79
CA GLY A 18 21.41 -6.84 2.85
C GLY A 18 21.39 -5.57 1.98
N ILE A 19 21.69 -4.41 2.56
CA ILE A 19 21.80 -3.13 1.85
C ILE A 19 22.96 -3.18 0.85
N GLU A 20 24.15 -3.60 1.28
CA GLU A 20 25.33 -3.72 0.39
C GLU A 20 25.06 -4.66 -0.79
N GLN A 21 24.41 -5.80 -0.53
CA GLN A 21 24.21 -6.84 -1.54
C GLN A 21 23.04 -6.56 -2.48
N ASN A 22 21.95 -5.95 -1.99
CA ASN A 22 20.68 -5.89 -2.73
C ASN A 22 20.24 -4.46 -3.08
N ARG A 23 20.75 -3.43 -2.38
CA ARG A 23 20.34 -2.03 -2.58
C ARG A 23 21.43 -1.14 -3.19
N LYS A 24 22.69 -1.58 -3.17
CA LYS A 24 23.80 -0.90 -3.82
C LYS A 24 24.20 -1.59 -5.13
N GLY A 25 24.90 -0.84 -5.98
CA GLY A 25 25.40 -1.34 -7.26
C GLY A 25 26.55 -0.48 -7.75
N SER A 26 27.44 -1.06 -8.54
CA SER A 26 28.58 -0.36 -9.13
C SER A 26 28.23 0.20 -10.51
N PHE A 27 28.80 1.35 -10.85
CA PHE A 27 28.79 1.90 -12.19
C PHE A 27 30.19 2.39 -12.56
N ARG A 28 30.47 2.54 -13.85
CA ARG A 28 31.74 3.08 -14.36
C ARG A 28 31.48 4.37 -15.12
N ILE A 29 32.36 5.34 -14.96
CA ILE A 29 32.35 6.59 -15.74
C ILE A 29 33.67 6.68 -16.49
N PHE A 30 33.59 7.02 -17.77
CA PHE A 30 34.74 7.34 -18.60
C PHE A 30 34.82 8.85 -18.74
N ALA A 31 35.93 9.44 -18.31
CA ALA A 31 36.17 10.88 -18.40
C ALA A 31 37.66 11.13 -18.74
N PRO A 32 37.99 12.24 -19.45
CA PRO A 32 39.37 12.63 -19.70
C PRO A 32 40.16 12.84 -18.40
N GLU A 33 41.48 12.72 -18.50
CA GLU A 33 42.39 13.06 -17.39
C GLU A 33 42.21 14.53 -16.97
N GLY A 34 42.11 14.77 -15.67
CA GLY A 34 41.87 16.11 -15.10
C GLY A 34 40.42 16.60 -15.14
N ALA A 35 39.46 15.80 -15.62
CA ALA A 35 38.05 16.20 -15.66
C ALA A 35 37.38 16.17 -14.28
N THR A 36 36.61 17.22 -13.97
CA THR A 36 35.70 17.25 -12.82
C THR A 36 34.39 16.55 -13.19
N VAL A 37 34.06 15.45 -12.50
CA VAL A 37 32.84 14.67 -12.73
C VAL A 37 31.84 14.92 -11.60
N ARG A 38 30.57 15.18 -11.97
CA ARG A 38 29.43 15.24 -11.02
C ARG A 38 28.41 14.17 -11.36
N VAL A 39 28.06 13.35 -10.37
CA VAL A 39 27.05 12.28 -10.50
C VAL A 39 25.87 12.59 -9.59
N LYS A 40 24.64 12.43 -10.10
CA LYS A 40 23.41 12.52 -9.31
C LYS A 40 22.51 11.34 -9.66
N LEU A 41 22.17 10.52 -8.66
CA LEU A 41 21.13 9.49 -8.83
C LEU A 41 19.81 10.20 -9.16
N LYS A 42 19.22 9.88 -10.31
CA LYS A 42 17.95 10.49 -10.76
C LYS A 42 16.74 9.74 -10.22
N ARG A 43 16.81 8.40 -10.21
CA ARG A 43 15.75 7.49 -9.73
C ARG A 43 16.39 6.20 -9.22
N HIS A 44 15.81 5.63 -8.16
CA HIS A 44 16.20 4.31 -7.68
C HIS A 44 15.26 3.22 -8.25
N ARG A 45 15.74 1.98 -8.32
CA ARG A 45 14.94 0.82 -8.78
C ARG A 45 13.88 0.38 -7.76
N PHE A 46 14.19 0.50 -6.47
CA PHE A 46 13.25 0.23 -5.39
C PHE A 46 11.97 1.05 -5.60
N ARG A 47 10.79 0.55 -5.23
CA ARG A 47 9.57 1.36 -5.31
C ARG A 47 9.38 2.06 -3.98
N PHE A 48 9.56 3.37 -4.01
CA PHE A 48 9.37 4.26 -2.87
C PHE A 48 8.21 5.18 -3.23
N GLY A 49 7.11 5.03 -2.51
CA GLY A 49 5.85 5.65 -2.86
C GLY A 49 5.12 6.25 -1.69
N CYS A 50 4.07 6.99 -2.02
CA CYS A 50 3.14 7.59 -1.09
C CYS A 50 1.72 7.51 -1.67
N ASN A 51 0.70 7.68 -0.84
CA ASN A 51 -0.66 7.83 -1.32
C ASN A 51 -0.81 9.18 -2.04
N LEU A 52 -1.41 9.16 -3.24
CA LEU A 52 -1.62 10.36 -4.07
C LEU A 52 -2.94 11.07 -3.69
N PHE A 53 -3.43 10.85 -2.48
CA PHE A 53 -4.79 11.21 -2.08
C PHE A 53 -5.02 12.71 -1.99
N MET A 54 -3.96 13.51 -1.88
CA MET A 54 -4.06 14.98 -1.76
C MET A 54 -3.78 15.72 -3.06
N LEU A 55 -3.72 15.03 -4.21
CA LEU A 55 -3.51 15.66 -5.50
C LEU A 55 -4.66 16.61 -5.83
N ASP A 56 -4.35 17.92 -5.87
CA ASP A 56 -5.30 19.02 -6.11
C ASP A 56 -6.43 19.16 -5.06
N GLU A 57 -6.19 18.69 -3.83
CA GLU A 57 -7.19 18.66 -2.74
C GLU A 57 -6.93 19.73 -1.64
N PHE A 58 -6.11 20.75 -1.90
CA PHE A 58 -5.92 21.91 -1.01
C PHE A 58 -6.73 23.11 -1.50
N PRO A 59 -7.98 23.33 -1.01
CA PRO A 59 -8.88 24.35 -1.55
C PRO A 59 -8.55 25.77 -1.09
N ASP A 60 -7.77 25.91 -0.02
CA ASP A 60 -7.47 27.18 0.64
C ASP A 60 -6.33 27.96 -0.04
N ASP A 61 -5.39 27.26 -0.68
CA ASP A 61 -4.23 27.88 -1.30
C ASP A 61 -3.74 27.09 -2.53
N PRO A 62 -3.92 27.62 -3.76
CA PRO A 62 -3.42 26.99 -4.99
C PRO A 62 -1.90 26.74 -4.98
N SER A 63 -1.12 27.51 -4.22
CA SER A 63 0.32 27.30 -4.10
C SER A 63 0.65 25.98 -3.40
N LYS A 64 -0.19 25.52 -2.46
CA LYS A 64 -0.03 24.21 -1.81
C LYS A 64 -0.19 23.06 -2.79
N ASN A 65 -1.15 23.15 -3.72
CA ASN A 65 -1.31 22.15 -4.78
C ASN A 65 -0.09 22.12 -5.72
N ALA A 66 0.45 23.29 -6.08
CA ALA A 66 1.66 23.38 -6.89
C ALA A 66 2.88 22.78 -6.18
N VAL A 67 3.04 23.06 -4.88
CA VAL A 67 4.10 22.46 -4.05
C VAL A 67 3.93 20.95 -3.95
N TYR A 68 2.73 20.46 -3.66
CA TYR A 68 2.44 19.03 -3.58
C TYR A 68 2.77 18.30 -4.89
N ARG A 69 2.27 18.81 -6.02
CA ARG A 69 2.56 18.26 -7.36
C ARG A 69 4.05 18.19 -7.66
N LYS A 70 4.82 19.22 -7.29
CA LYS A 70 6.27 19.24 -7.52
C LYS A 70 6.98 18.25 -6.59
N GLN A 71 6.77 18.36 -5.29
CA GLN A 71 7.50 17.58 -4.29
C GLN A 71 7.19 16.09 -4.40
N PHE A 72 5.94 15.72 -4.68
CA PHE A 72 5.57 14.32 -4.84
C PHE A 72 6.35 13.65 -5.98
N ALA A 73 6.44 14.29 -7.15
CA ALA A 73 7.20 13.78 -8.30
C ALA A 73 8.73 13.81 -8.11
N GLU A 74 9.24 14.74 -7.30
CA GLU A 74 10.67 14.79 -6.96
C GLU A 74 11.09 13.67 -5.98
N LEU A 75 10.19 13.24 -5.11
CA LEU A 75 10.48 12.28 -4.03
C LEU A 75 10.09 10.83 -4.37
N PHE A 76 8.93 10.62 -4.98
CA PHE A 76 8.34 9.29 -5.14
C PHE A 76 8.39 8.79 -6.58
N ASN A 77 8.59 7.49 -6.74
CA ASN A 77 8.54 6.80 -8.03
C ASN A 77 7.38 5.80 -8.15
N MET A 78 6.54 5.72 -7.11
CA MET A 78 5.31 4.96 -7.07
C MET A 78 4.21 5.78 -6.36
N ALA A 79 2.96 5.64 -6.78
CA ALA A 79 1.82 6.30 -6.17
C ALA A 79 0.72 5.28 -5.87
N THR A 80 0.16 5.32 -4.66
CA THR A 80 -1.07 4.58 -4.33
C THR A 80 -2.29 5.44 -4.67
N LEU A 81 -3.18 4.92 -5.52
CA LEU A 81 -4.34 5.63 -6.05
C LEU A 81 -5.61 5.26 -5.26
N PRO A 82 -6.52 6.21 -4.97
CA PRO A 82 -7.65 6.03 -4.05
C PRO A 82 -8.87 5.38 -4.73
N PHE A 83 -8.78 4.09 -5.05
CA PHE A 83 -9.87 3.34 -5.69
C PHE A 83 -11.04 3.00 -4.77
N TYR A 84 -11.09 3.42 -3.50
CA TYR A 84 -12.21 3.20 -2.56
C TYR A 84 -13.59 3.22 -3.25
N TRP A 85 -14.37 2.14 -3.09
CA TRP A 85 -15.58 1.94 -3.89
C TRP A 85 -16.68 2.94 -3.53
N ASP A 86 -16.89 3.21 -2.25
CA ASP A 86 -17.79 4.26 -1.77
C ASP A 86 -17.48 5.67 -2.35
N ALA A 87 -16.21 5.94 -2.64
CA ALA A 87 -15.78 7.18 -3.26
C ALA A 87 -15.92 7.13 -4.79
N THR A 88 -15.51 6.05 -5.44
CA THR A 88 -15.53 5.90 -6.90
C THR A 88 -16.94 5.68 -7.47
N GLU A 89 -17.88 5.18 -6.65
CA GLU A 89 -19.30 5.00 -6.99
C GLU A 89 -20.20 5.31 -5.77
N PRO A 90 -20.33 6.58 -5.36
CA PRO A 90 -21.08 6.96 -4.15
C PRO A 90 -22.59 6.69 -4.25
N ARG A 91 -23.11 6.53 -5.47
CA ARG A 91 -24.47 6.05 -5.77
C ARG A 91 -24.36 5.09 -6.94
N GLU A 92 -25.22 4.08 -6.98
CA GLU A 92 -25.24 3.07 -8.04
C GLU A 92 -25.24 3.74 -9.44
N GLY A 93 -24.24 3.40 -10.25
CA GLY A 93 -24.00 3.95 -11.59
C GLY A 93 -23.44 5.38 -11.66
N ALA A 94 -23.28 6.08 -10.54
CA ALA A 94 -22.74 7.45 -10.49
C ALA A 94 -21.22 7.45 -10.34
N LEU A 95 -20.51 6.97 -11.36
CA LEU A 95 -19.06 6.80 -11.36
C LEU A 95 -18.29 8.12 -11.25
N ARG A 96 -17.17 8.10 -10.51
CA ARG A 96 -16.29 9.24 -10.22
C ARG A 96 -14.86 9.10 -10.78
N TYR A 97 -14.69 8.29 -11.83
CA TYR A 97 -13.38 8.04 -12.44
C TYR A 97 -12.80 9.24 -13.21
N ALA A 98 -13.65 9.95 -13.95
CA ALA A 98 -13.23 10.97 -14.91
C ALA A 98 -12.72 12.26 -14.26
N ILE A 99 -11.76 12.91 -14.91
CA ILE A 99 -11.35 14.29 -14.57
C ILE A 99 -12.59 15.19 -14.61
N GLY A 100 -12.74 16.06 -13.60
CA GLY A 100 -13.93 16.92 -13.45
C GLY A 100 -15.10 16.26 -12.74
N SER A 101 -14.97 15.00 -12.29
CA SER A 101 -15.89 14.36 -11.37
C SER A 101 -16.07 15.18 -10.08
N LYS A 102 -17.23 15.06 -9.43
CA LYS A 102 -17.55 15.79 -8.20
C LYS A 102 -16.42 15.62 -7.16
N PRO A 103 -15.96 16.71 -6.50
CA PRO A 103 -14.91 16.61 -5.48
C PRO A 103 -15.29 15.67 -4.33
N CYS A 104 -14.28 14.96 -3.82
CA CYS A 104 -14.39 14.11 -2.65
C CYS A 104 -13.05 14.19 -1.92
N TYR A 105 -13.05 14.78 -0.72
CA TYR A 105 -11.83 15.07 0.02
C TYR A 105 -10.97 13.82 0.18
N ARG A 106 -9.66 13.95 -0.13
CA ARG A 106 -8.69 12.84 -0.13
C ARG A 106 -8.98 11.72 -1.13
N ARG A 107 -9.83 11.96 -2.12
CA ARG A 107 -10.22 10.98 -3.13
C ARG A 107 -10.23 11.66 -4.50
N PRO A 108 -9.11 12.19 -5.03
CA PRO A 108 -9.08 12.73 -6.38
C PRO A 108 -9.58 11.72 -7.42
N PRO A 109 -10.19 12.15 -8.54
CA PRO A 109 -10.61 11.23 -9.60
C PRO A 109 -9.46 10.38 -10.12
N ILE A 110 -9.72 9.12 -10.45
CA ILE A 110 -8.67 8.18 -10.85
C ILE A 110 -7.99 8.61 -12.14
N ASP A 111 -8.72 9.13 -13.13
CA ASP A 111 -8.15 9.61 -14.39
C ASP A 111 -7.16 10.77 -14.16
N LEU A 112 -7.42 11.65 -13.19
CA LEU A 112 -6.51 12.72 -12.78
C LEU A 112 -5.21 12.14 -12.19
N CYS A 113 -5.34 11.16 -11.31
CA CYS A 113 -4.20 10.50 -10.68
C CYS A 113 -3.34 9.76 -11.71
N MET A 114 -3.98 9.03 -12.64
CA MET A 114 -3.30 8.31 -13.71
C MET A 114 -2.56 9.25 -14.65
N GLN A 115 -3.19 10.36 -15.07
CA GLN A 115 -2.54 11.39 -15.88
C GLN A 115 -1.29 11.95 -15.18
N TYR A 116 -1.40 12.31 -13.90
CA TYR A 116 -0.27 12.81 -13.13
C TYR A 116 0.86 11.79 -13.03
N CYS A 117 0.54 10.51 -12.84
CA CYS A 117 1.52 9.44 -12.80
C CYS A 117 2.28 9.30 -14.13
N GLU A 118 1.58 9.36 -15.26
CA GLU A 118 2.19 9.26 -16.59
C GLU A 118 3.10 10.44 -16.93
N GLU A 119 2.62 11.66 -16.69
CA GLU A 119 3.37 12.90 -16.94
C GLU A 119 4.70 12.91 -16.17
N ASN A 120 4.73 12.29 -14.99
CA ASN A 120 5.89 12.25 -14.11
C ASN A 120 6.63 10.91 -14.13
N GLY A 121 6.20 9.93 -14.92
CA GLY A 121 6.78 8.59 -14.94
C GLY A 121 6.82 7.92 -13.56
N ILE A 122 5.74 8.06 -12.79
CA ILE A 122 5.49 7.44 -11.49
C ILE A 122 4.66 6.18 -11.73
N GLU A 123 5.00 5.07 -11.07
CA GLU A 123 4.24 3.83 -11.20
C GLU A 123 2.95 3.90 -10.38
N PRO A 124 1.75 3.79 -10.99
CA PRO A 124 0.51 3.75 -10.23
C PRO A 124 0.29 2.37 -9.60
N ARG A 125 -0.24 2.35 -8.39
CA ARG A 125 -0.70 1.16 -7.65
C ARG A 125 -2.16 1.37 -7.24
N GLU A 126 -2.99 0.39 -7.52
CA GLU A 126 -4.41 0.39 -7.14
C GLU A 126 -4.56 0.13 -5.62
N HIS A 127 -5.56 0.77 -4.99
CA HIS A 127 -5.95 0.56 -3.59
C HIS A 127 -7.39 1.07 -3.36
N ALA A 128 -8.39 0.22 -3.17
CA ALA A 128 -8.38 -1.23 -3.29
C ALA A 128 -9.69 -1.73 -3.95
N LEU A 129 -9.67 -2.94 -4.54
CA LEU A 129 -10.82 -3.51 -5.25
C LEU A 129 -11.93 -3.95 -4.27
N CYS A 130 -11.57 -4.82 -3.33
CA CYS A 130 -12.48 -5.47 -2.39
C CYS A 130 -12.09 -5.13 -0.95
N TYR A 131 -12.36 -3.89 -0.55
CA TYR A 131 -12.20 -3.42 0.83
C TYR A 131 -13.57 -3.14 1.45
N GLU A 132 -14.11 -4.12 2.17
CA GLU A 132 -15.51 -4.13 2.63
C GLU A 132 -15.91 -2.94 3.50
N LYS A 133 -15.00 -2.39 4.29
CA LYS A 133 -15.26 -1.16 5.06
C LYS A 133 -15.55 0.08 4.19
N PHE A 134 -15.15 0.04 2.93
CA PHE A 134 -15.34 1.11 1.95
C PHE A 134 -16.19 0.65 0.75
N PHE A 135 -17.04 -0.37 0.95
CA PHE A 135 -18.11 -0.65 0.00
C PHE A 135 -19.18 0.45 0.12
N PRO A 136 -19.82 0.86 -1.00
CA PRO A 136 -20.84 1.89 -0.95
C PRO A 136 -22.04 1.49 -0.09
N ALA A 137 -22.61 2.45 0.64
CA ALA A 137 -23.78 2.21 1.49
C ALA A 137 -25.01 1.68 0.73
N TRP A 138 -25.12 1.95 -0.57
CA TRP A 138 -26.23 1.45 -1.40
C TRP A 138 -26.17 -0.06 -1.68
N LEU A 139 -25.07 -0.74 -1.32
CA LEU A 139 -24.95 -2.20 -1.34
C LEU A 139 -25.37 -2.89 -0.03
N LYS A 140 -25.51 -2.14 1.06
CA LYS A 140 -25.66 -2.70 2.43
C LYS A 140 -26.78 -3.74 2.55
N ASP A 141 -27.93 -3.45 1.97
CA ASP A 141 -29.14 -4.29 2.08
C ASP A 141 -29.36 -5.20 0.86
N ARG A 142 -28.37 -5.28 -0.05
CA ARG A 142 -28.43 -6.14 -1.24
C ARG A 142 -28.14 -7.60 -0.86
N SER A 143 -28.65 -8.53 -1.65
CA SER A 143 -28.33 -9.94 -1.51
C SER A 143 -26.89 -10.24 -1.97
N VAL A 144 -26.28 -11.31 -1.44
CA VAL A 144 -24.93 -11.73 -1.84
C VAL A 144 -24.76 -11.90 -3.37
N PRO A 145 -25.71 -12.51 -4.10
CA PRO A 145 -25.63 -12.58 -5.56
C PRO A 145 -25.61 -11.21 -6.26
N GLU A 146 -26.44 -10.26 -5.80
CA GLU A 146 -26.43 -8.89 -6.35
C GLU A 146 -25.08 -8.20 -6.07
N ILE A 147 -24.53 -8.34 -4.87
CA ILE A 147 -23.23 -7.75 -4.50
C ILE A 147 -22.11 -8.31 -5.40
N LYS A 148 -22.11 -9.63 -5.65
CA LYS A 148 -21.16 -10.29 -6.56
C LYS A 148 -21.27 -9.75 -7.99
N GLN A 149 -22.49 -9.53 -8.48
CA GLN A 149 -22.72 -8.92 -9.80
C GLN A 149 -22.17 -7.48 -9.86
N HIS A 150 -22.36 -6.69 -8.80
CA HIS A 150 -21.80 -5.34 -8.73
C HIS A 150 -20.26 -5.34 -8.65
N LEU A 151 -19.67 -6.30 -7.95
CA LEU A 151 -18.21 -6.49 -7.92
C LEU A 151 -17.65 -6.85 -9.31
N GLU A 152 -18.31 -7.77 -10.02
CA GLU A 152 -17.94 -8.12 -11.41
C GLU A 152 -17.98 -6.90 -12.32
N ARG A 153 -19.08 -6.13 -12.29
CA ARG A 153 -19.19 -4.88 -13.04
C ARG A 153 -18.07 -3.89 -12.69
N ARG A 154 -17.79 -3.70 -11.41
CA ARG A 154 -16.71 -2.82 -10.94
C ARG A 154 -15.35 -3.26 -11.47
N MET A 155 -15.01 -4.55 -11.35
CA MET A 155 -13.72 -5.07 -11.83
C MET A 155 -13.60 -4.95 -13.34
N GLN A 156 -14.68 -5.19 -14.09
CA GLN A 156 -14.74 -4.94 -15.52
C GLN A 156 -14.44 -3.47 -15.86
N GLU A 157 -15.17 -2.53 -15.23
CA GLU A 157 -15.00 -1.10 -15.48
C GLU A 157 -13.59 -0.60 -15.16
N ILE A 158 -12.98 -1.08 -14.07
CA ILE A 158 -11.60 -0.74 -13.68
C ILE A 158 -10.61 -1.37 -14.65
N SER A 159 -10.82 -2.63 -15.03
CA SER A 159 -9.92 -3.35 -15.95
C SER A 159 -9.86 -2.68 -17.32
N GLU A 160 -11.03 -2.40 -17.92
CA GLU A 160 -11.14 -1.76 -19.24
C GLU A 160 -10.45 -0.38 -19.27
N ARG A 161 -10.43 0.34 -18.15
CA ARG A 161 -9.84 1.67 -18.04
C ARG A 161 -8.35 1.68 -17.71
N TYR A 162 -7.89 0.76 -16.85
CA TYR A 162 -6.63 0.92 -16.13
C TYR A 162 -5.70 -0.30 -16.14
N ALA A 163 -6.17 -1.50 -16.47
CA ALA A 163 -5.37 -2.73 -16.31
C ALA A 163 -4.03 -2.69 -17.07
N ASN A 164 -3.99 -2.08 -18.25
CA ASN A 164 -2.76 -1.97 -19.04
C ASN A 164 -1.72 -0.98 -18.48
N ARG A 165 -2.08 -0.15 -17.51
CA ARG A 165 -1.24 0.94 -16.97
C ARG A 165 -0.87 0.75 -15.50
N ILE A 166 -1.58 -0.12 -14.77
CA ILE A 166 -1.35 -0.37 -13.34
C ILE A 166 -0.69 -1.75 -13.14
N PRO A 167 0.58 -1.84 -12.74
CA PRO A 167 1.24 -3.14 -12.60
C PRO A 167 0.73 -4.02 -11.46
N THR A 168 0.22 -3.43 -10.38
CA THR A 168 -0.21 -4.14 -9.17
C THR A 168 -1.63 -3.73 -8.78
N ILE A 169 -2.50 -4.73 -8.64
CA ILE A 169 -3.90 -4.59 -8.24
C ILE A 169 -4.05 -5.13 -6.82
N GLU A 170 -4.57 -4.33 -5.90
CA GLU A 170 -4.85 -4.76 -4.53
C GLU A 170 -6.26 -5.35 -4.48
N VAL A 171 -6.31 -6.68 -4.46
CA VAL A 171 -7.57 -7.41 -4.59
C VAL A 171 -8.40 -7.28 -3.33
N THR A 172 -7.85 -7.67 -2.18
CA THR A 172 -8.52 -7.55 -0.87
C THR A 172 -7.70 -6.71 0.08
N ASN A 173 -8.38 -5.97 0.95
CA ASN A 173 -7.76 -5.19 2.00
C ASN A 173 -8.50 -5.40 3.33
N GLU A 174 -7.75 -5.71 4.39
CA GLU A 174 -8.19 -5.81 5.78
C GLU A 174 -9.36 -6.78 6.01
N MET A 175 -9.08 -8.08 5.90
CA MET A 175 -10.03 -9.17 6.06
C MET A 175 -10.30 -9.59 7.51
N PHE A 176 -9.68 -8.94 8.50
CA PHE A 176 -9.78 -9.32 9.91
C PHE A 176 -10.59 -8.36 10.78
N TRP A 177 -11.60 -7.71 10.17
CA TRP A 177 -12.68 -7.04 10.90
C TRP A 177 -13.75 -8.03 11.37
N ASP A 178 -14.46 -7.69 12.45
CA ASP A 178 -15.60 -8.49 12.94
C ASP A 178 -16.83 -8.41 12.02
N GLU A 179 -16.99 -7.30 11.29
CA GLU A 179 -18.13 -7.05 10.40
C GLU A 179 -17.74 -6.20 9.18
N GLY A 180 -18.43 -6.43 8.05
CA GLY A 180 -18.32 -5.67 6.82
C GLY A 180 -19.50 -4.72 6.60
N THR A 181 -19.50 -3.99 5.50
CA THR A 181 -20.63 -3.13 5.09
C THR A 181 -21.78 -3.97 4.53
N THR A 182 -21.48 -5.08 3.86
CA THR A 182 -22.47 -5.92 3.18
C THR A 182 -22.50 -7.34 3.77
N PRO A 183 -23.61 -8.11 3.57
CA PRO A 183 -23.66 -9.51 4.00
C PRO A 183 -22.63 -10.41 3.28
N PHE A 184 -22.03 -9.95 2.19
CA PHE A 184 -21.04 -10.75 1.47
C PHE A 184 -19.75 -10.95 2.27
N TYR A 185 -19.34 -9.99 3.12
CA TYR A 185 -18.13 -10.10 3.94
C TYR A 185 -18.05 -11.39 4.77
N GLY A 186 -19.17 -11.83 5.35
CA GLY A 186 -19.25 -13.06 6.14
C GLY A 186 -19.37 -14.35 5.31
N SER A 187 -19.35 -14.26 3.98
CA SER A 187 -19.49 -15.43 3.11
C SER A 187 -18.18 -16.23 3.09
N PRO A 188 -18.23 -17.57 3.24
CA PRO A 188 -17.03 -18.42 3.26
C PRO A 188 -16.18 -18.35 1.99
N ASP A 189 -16.74 -17.88 0.89
CA ASP A 189 -16.08 -17.75 -0.40
C ASP A 189 -15.69 -16.31 -0.75
N TYR A 190 -15.80 -15.35 0.17
CA TYR A 190 -15.54 -13.92 -0.11
C TYR A 190 -14.18 -13.71 -0.78
N ALA A 191 -13.09 -14.07 -0.10
CA ALA A 191 -11.74 -13.80 -0.58
C ALA A 191 -11.43 -14.63 -1.83
N GLU A 192 -11.86 -15.89 -1.88
CA GLU A 192 -11.71 -16.75 -3.06
C GLU A 192 -12.41 -16.15 -4.29
N PHE A 193 -13.65 -15.71 -4.14
CA PHE A 193 -14.44 -15.08 -5.20
C PHE A 193 -13.74 -13.82 -5.71
N CYS A 194 -13.28 -12.95 -4.81
CA CYS A 194 -12.57 -11.72 -5.17
C CYS A 194 -11.30 -12.01 -5.98
N PHE A 195 -10.49 -12.99 -5.58
CA PHE A 195 -9.27 -13.36 -6.31
C PHE A 195 -9.55 -14.04 -7.65
N ARG A 196 -10.53 -14.97 -7.73
CA ARG A 196 -10.90 -15.59 -9.02
C ARG A 196 -11.42 -14.56 -10.02
N LEU A 197 -12.25 -13.64 -9.54
CA LEU A 197 -12.78 -12.55 -10.36
C LEU A 197 -11.66 -11.60 -10.80
N ALA A 198 -10.74 -11.26 -9.90
CA ALA A 198 -9.58 -10.45 -10.24
C ALA A 198 -8.65 -11.13 -11.26
N GLU A 199 -8.47 -12.45 -11.18
CA GLU A 199 -7.70 -13.21 -12.18
C GLU A 199 -8.33 -13.14 -13.57
N GLN A 200 -9.67 -13.21 -13.66
CA GLN A 200 -10.40 -13.08 -14.91
C GLN A 200 -10.22 -11.70 -15.55
N TYR A 201 -10.33 -10.63 -14.78
CA TYR A 201 -10.29 -9.25 -15.31
C TYR A 201 -8.90 -8.63 -15.37
N PHE A 202 -7.94 -9.12 -14.58
CA PHE A 202 -6.58 -8.60 -14.50
C PHE A 202 -5.53 -9.68 -14.75
N PRO A 203 -5.60 -10.45 -15.87
CA PRO A 203 -4.77 -11.64 -16.08
C PRO A 203 -3.27 -11.33 -16.22
N HIS A 204 -2.89 -10.08 -16.49
CA HIS A 204 -1.50 -9.66 -16.70
C HIS A 204 -0.95 -8.75 -15.58
N ASN A 205 -1.75 -8.48 -14.55
CA ASN A 205 -1.38 -7.65 -13.41
C ASN A 205 -0.94 -8.55 -12.25
N ARG A 206 -0.10 -8.03 -11.35
CA ARG A 206 0.16 -8.71 -10.08
C ARG A 206 -1.04 -8.53 -9.15
N LEU A 207 -1.63 -9.63 -8.71
CA LEU A 207 -2.71 -9.64 -7.72
C LEU A 207 -2.11 -9.63 -6.31
N CYS A 208 -2.35 -8.55 -5.59
CA CYS A 208 -1.83 -8.32 -4.25
C CYS A 208 -2.93 -8.52 -3.20
N ILE A 209 -2.61 -9.26 -2.14
CA ILE A 209 -3.39 -9.31 -0.91
C ILE A 209 -2.77 -8.31 0.08
N ASN A 210 -3.54 -7.50 0.82
CA ASN A 210 -3.00 -6.50 1.75
C ASN A 210 -3.68 -6.57 3.12
N GLU A 211 -2.91 -6.48 4.20
CA GLU A 211 -3.45 -6.48 5.58
C GLU A 211 -2.84 -5.41 6.49
N TRP A 212 -3.65 -5.01 7.48
CA TRP A 212 -3.27 -4.07 8.51
C TRP A 212 -2.14 -4.55 9.43
N THR A 213 -1.49 -3.58 10.06
CA THR A 213 -0.25 -3.74 10.84
C THR A 213 -0.37 -4.76 11.96
N ARG A 214 -1.55 -4.89 12.59
CA ARG A 214 -1.73 -5.84 13.69
C ARG A 214 -1.74 -7.31 13.21
N ALA A 215 -2.30 -7.58 12.04
CA ALA A 215 -2.34 -8.93 11.48
C ALA A 215 -0.99 -9.36 10.89
N THR A 216 -0.15 -8.39 10.54
CA THR A 216 1.18 -8.57 9.97
C THR A 216 2.26 -8.45 11.06
N TRP A 217 2.75 -7.25 11.29
CA TRP A 217 3.86 -6.92 12.20
C TRP A 217 3.49 -7.10 13.69
N GLY A 218 2.22 -6.94 14.04
CA GLY A 218 1.72 -7.23 15.39
C GLY A 218 1.58 -8.72 15.71
N SER A 219 1.61 -9.59 14.69
CA SER A 219 1.54 -11.05 14.86
C SER A 219 2.86 -11.62 15.39
N SER A 220 2.97 -12.94 15.56
CA SER A 220 4.25 -13.59 15.91
C SER A 220 5.10 -13.97 14.68
N GLY A 221 4.59 -13.76 13.47
CA GLY A 221 5.24 -14.21 12.23
C GLY A 221 5.30 -15.73 12.06
N LEU A 222 4.54 -16.50 12.84
CA LEU A 222 4.55 -17.97 12.77
C LEU A 222 3.65 -18.50 11.64
N PRO A 223 3.87 -19.75 11.17
CA PRO A 223 3.08 -20.32 10.07
C PRO A 223 1.56 -20.38 10.33
N TRP A 224 1.14 -20.38 11.59
CA TRP A 224 -0.28 -20.40 11.98
C TRP A 224 -0.86 -19.01 12.30
N CYS A 225 -0.17 -17.92 11.95
CA CYS A 225 -0.74 -16.59 12.04
C CYS A 225 -1.89 -16.42 11.02
N GLN A 226 -2.93 -15.68 11.40
CA GLN A 226 -4.18 -15.55 10.62
C GLN A 226 -3.95 -15.16 9.17
N TYR A 227 -3.08 -14.16 8.93
CA TYR A 227 -2.79 -13.71 7.56
C TYR A 227 -2.06 -14.77 6.72
N ARG A 228 -1.12 -15.49 7.33
CA ARG A 228 -0.43 -16.61 6.69
C ARG A 228 -1.43 -17.71 6.29
N LEU A 229 -2.28 -18.11 7.23
CA LEU A 229 -3.31 -19.14 7.00
C LEU A 229 -4.32 -18.74 5.93
N LEU A 230 -4.69 -17.45 5.85
CA LEU A 230 -5.53 -16.93 4.78
C LEU A 230 -4.86 -17.07 3.41
N ILE A 231 -3.58 -16.72 3.30
CA ILE A 231 -2.81 -16.87 2.05
C ILE A 231 -2.70 -18.36 1.68
N ASP A 232 -2.36 -19.23 2.63
CA ASP A 232 -2.30 -20.68 2.43
C ASP A 232 -3.63 -21.25 1.93
N ASP A 233 -4.76 -20.92 2.57
CA ASP A 233 -6.11 -21.37 2.17
C ASP A 233 -6.46 -20.93 0.74
N LEU A 234 -6.21 -19.65 0.40
CA LEU A 234 -6.48 -19.13 -0.94
C LEU A 234 -5.64 -19.84 -2.01
N LEU A 235 -4.34 -20.04 -1.76
CA LEU A 235 -3.47 -20.77 -2.68
C LEU A 235 -3.90 -22.23 -2.84
N LEU A 236 -4.30 -22.90 -1.75
CA LEU A 236 -4.81 -24.28 -1.79
C LEU A 236 -6.12 -24.41 -2.57
N ARG A 237 -6.96 -23.38 -2.55
CA ARG A 237 -8.19 -23.28 -3.36
C ARG A 237 -7.94 -22.91 -4.82
N GLY A 238 -6.68 -22.63 -5.18
CA GLY A 238 -6.25 -22.29 -6.52
C GLY A 238 -6.41 -20.82 -6.90
N ALA A 239 -6.58 -19.92 -5.92
CA ALA A 239 -6.56 -18.49 -6.18
C ALA A 239 -5.14 -18.01 -6.52
N ARG A 240 -5.01 -17.12 -7.50
CA ARG A 240 -3.73 -16.51 -7.87
C ARG A 240 -3.39 -15.32 -6.98
N ILE A 241 -2.32 -15.43 -6.20
CA ILE A 241 -1.74 -14.33 -5.43
C ILE A 241 -0.29 -14.14 -5.92
N ASP A 242 0.04 -12.92 -6.34
CA ASP A 242 1.34 -12.60 -6.95
C ASP A 242 2.18 -11.63 -6.09
N ALA A 243 1.60 -11.05 -5.03
CA ALA A 243 2.28 -10.17 -4.10
C ALA A 243 1.59 -10.15 -2.72
N ILE A 244 2.36 -9.89 -1.67
CA ILE A 244 1.87 -9.80 -0.29
C ILE A 244 2.13 -8.37 0.22
N GLY A 245 1.05 -7.65 0.46
CA GLY A 245 1.02 -6.33 1.07
C GLY A 245 0.93 -6.39 2.59
N MET A 246 1.66 -5.51 3.26
CA MET A 246 1.74 -5.42 4.71
C MET A 246 1.76 -3.94 5.10
N GLN A 247 0.64 -3.44 5.64
CA GLN A 247 0.58 -2.06 6.14
C GLN A 247 1.48 -1.88 7.36
N TYR A 248 1.97 -0.67 7.60
CA TYR A 248 2.88 -0.33 8.70
C TYR A 248 2.46 0.98 9.39
N HIS A 249 1.22 1.03 9.86
CA HIS A 249 0.65 2.13 10.60
C HIS A 249 0.97 2.05 12.09
N MET A 250 1.68 3.06 12.60
CA MET A 250 1.95 3.28 14.02
C MET A 250 1.06 4.37 14.60
N PHE A 251 -0.23 4.38 14.21
CA PHE A 251 -1.24 5.33 14.69
C PHE A 251 -1.72 4.99 16.11
N PHE A 252 -0.86 5.21 17.09
CA PHE A 252 -1.20 5.06 18.51
C PHE A 252 -1.18 6.41 19.20
N ARG A 253 -2.05 6.59 20.20
CA ARG A 253 -1.96 7.75 21.10
C ARG A 253 -0.59 7.76 21.79
N ARG A 254 -0.04 8.94 22.05
CA ARG A 254 1.31 9.09 22.62
C ARG A 254 1.50 8.23 23.88
N GLU A 255 0.48 8.20 24.75
CA GLU A 255 0.54 7.50 26.04
C GLU A 255 0.64 5.97 25.89
N GLU A 256 0.20 5.42 24.75
CA GLU A 256 0.20 3.98 24.47
C GLU A 256 1.25 3.59 23.43
N ALA A 257 1.91 4.58 22.83
CA ALA A 257 2.74 4.41 21.64
C ALA A 257 3.91 3.46 21.91
N PHE A 258 4.60 3.66 23.04
CA PHE A 258 5.71 2.80 23.43
C PHE A 258 5.23 1.35 23.55
N GLU A 259 4.21 1.07 24.38
CA GLU A 259 3.69 -0.29 24.57
C GLU A 259 3.22 -0.96 23.28
N LYS A 260 2.44 -0.24 22.45
CA LYS A 260 1.85 -0.81 21.23
C LYS A 260 2.85 -1.01 20.10
N THR A 261 4.00 -0.35 20.15
CA THR A 261 5.07 -0.48 19.14
C THR A 261 6.13 -1.52 19.51
N ARG A 262 6.05 -2.20 20.66
CA ARG A 262 7.13 -3.11 21.10
C ARG A 262 7.47 -4.22 20.10
N ARG A 263 6.49 -4.76 19.38
CA ARG A 263 6.73 -5.75 18.33
C ARG A 263 7.19 -5.12 17.01
N PRO A 264 6.45 -4.19 16.39
CA PRO A 264 6.89 -3.63 15.12
C PRO A 264 8.19 -2.83 15.25
N TYR A 265 8.60 -2.35 16.43
CA TYR A 265 9.90 -1.68 16.60
C TYR A 265 11.02 -2.62 17.07
N ASP A 266 10.80 -3.92 17.01
CA ASP A 266 11.83 -4.95 17.19
C ASP A 266 12.25 -5.48 15.82
N LEU A 267 13.45 -5.09 15.36
CA LEU A 267 13.91 -5.45 14.01
C LEU A 267 14.19 -6.95 13.85
N ASP A 268 14.52 -7.67 14.93
CA ASP A 268 14.63 -9.13 14.90
C ASP A 268 13.26 -9.77 14.65
N HIS A 269 12.22 -9.20 15.24
CA HIS A 269 10.85 -9.60 15.01
C HIS A 269 10.41 -9.30 13.57
N ASP A 270 10.64 -8.09 13.08
CA ASP A 270 10.29 -7.69 11.71
C ASP A 270 10.98 -8.56 10.65
N LEU A 271 12.28 -8.85 10.82
CA LEU A 271 13.02 -9.75 9.94
C LEU A 271 12.40 -11.16 9.93
N ARG A 272 11.95 -11.66 11.08
CA ARG A 272 11.30 -12.97 11.20
C ARG A 272 9.92 -12.98 10.54
N VAL A 273 9.14 -11.91 10.69
CA VAL A 273 7.85 -11.76 10.01
C VAL A 273 8.10 -11.77 8.49
N MET A 274 9.03 -10.95 7.99
CA MET A 274 9.37 -10.93 6.56
C MET A 274 9.85 -12.29 6.04
N ASP A 275 10.70 -13.02 6.77
CA ASP A 275 11.14 -14.36 6.39
C ASP A 275 9.98 -15.35 6.28
N SER A 276 9.01 -15.26 7.18
CA SER A 276 7.82 -16.12 7.18
C SER A 276 6.97 -15.94 5.92
N TYR A 277 6.75 -14.69 5.49
CA TYR A 277 5.99 -14.42 4.27
C TYR A 277 6.83 -14.60 2.99
N ALA A 278 8.16 -14.38 3.06
CA ALA A 278 9.07 -14.63 1.95
C ALA A 278 9.09 -16.13 1.54
N ALA A 279 8.73 -17.04 2.45
CA ALA A 279 8.59 -18.46 2.16
C ALA A 279 7.56 -18.79 1.06
N PHE A 280 6.62 -17.89 0.78
CA PHE A 280 5.69 -18.02 -0.35
C PHE A 280 6.34 -17.77 -1.72
N GLY A 281 7.57 -17.23 -1.76
CA GLY A 281 8.27 -16.91 -3.01
C GLY A 281 7.69 -15.70 -3.76
N MET A 282 6.84 -14.91 -3.12
CA MET A 282 6.20 -13.72 -3.68
C MET A 282 6.90 -12.44 -3.21
N PRO A 283 6.89 -11.36 -4.01
CA PRO A 283 7.35 -10.06 -3.57
C PRO A 283 6.51 -9.54 -2.38
N LEU A 284 7.20 -9.10 -1.33
CA LEU A 284 6.61 -8.40 -0.19
C LEU A 284 6.55 -6.89 -0.47
N GLN A 285 5.46 -6.25 -0.10
CA GLN A 285 5.25 -4.81 -0.21
C GLN A 285 4.89 -4.25 1.16
N ILE A 286 5.69 -3.31 1.68
CA ILE A 286 5.30 -2.51 2.85
C ILE A 286 4.48 -1.34 2.31
N THR A 287 3.17 -1.42 2.44
CA THR A 287 2.22 -0.65 1.62
C THR A 287 1.89 0.71 2.19
N GLU A 288 1.73 0.80 3.51
CA GLU A 288 1.19 1.98 4.18
C GLU A 288 1.99 2.30 5.44
N VAL A 289 3.17 2.89 5.25
CA VAL A 289 4.04 3.31 6.37
C VAL A 289 3.50 4.59 6.99
N THR A 290 3.27 4.59 8.29
CA THR A 290 3.02 5.82 9.04
C THR A 290 3.65 5.78 10.41
N ILE A 291 4.49 6.76 10.69
CA ILE A 291 5.13 6.98 11.97
C ILE A 291 4.78 8.40 12.39
N PRO A 292 4.05 8.62 13.50
CA PRO A 292 3.59 9.96 13.87
C PRO A 292 4.73 10.79 14.50
N ALA A 293 4.80 12.07 14.14
CA ALA A 293 5.25 13.12 15.05
C ALA A 293 4.02 13.58 15.83
N TYR A 294 4.09 13.58 17.16
CA TYR A 294 2.91 13.86 17.99
C TYR A 294 2.55 15.34 18.07
N THR A 295 3.52 16.22 17.87
CA THR A 295 3.38 17.68 17.80
C THR A 295 4.35 18.25 16.76
N GLU A 296 4.25 19.55 16.50
CA GLU A 296 5.18 20.33 15.65
C GLU A 296 6.44 20.78 16.43
N GLN A 297 6.69 20.20 17.60
CA GLN A 297 7.90 20.50 18.38
C GLN A 297 9.10 19.74 17.82
N ALA A 298 10.26 20.40 17.79
CA ALA A 298 11.49 19.83 17.23
C ALA A 298 11.86 18.48 17.87
N GLU A 299 11.59 18.30 19.17
CA GLU A 299 11.88 17.05 19.87
C GLU A 299 11.06 15.86 19.35
N ASP A 300 9.80 16.07 18.95
CA ASP A 300 8.98 15.01 18.36
C ASP A 300 9.38 14.72 16.91
N GLU A 301 9.78 15.75 16.15
CA GLU A 301 10.29 15.59 14.79
C GLU A 301 11.63 14.83 14.80
N GLU A 302 12.52 15.14 15.75
CA GLU A 302 13.79 14.42 15.96
C GLU A 302 13.54 12.97 16.36
N LEU A 303 12.59 12.71 17.25
CA LEU A 303 12.22 11.34 17.63
C LEU A 303 11.65 10.56 16.43
N GLN A 304 10.77 11.18 15.65
CA GLN A 304 10.23 10.56 14.43
C GLN A 304 11.36 10.25 13.43
N ALA A 305 12.32 11.16 13.27
CA ALA A 305 13.47 10.97 12.41
C ALA A 305 14.39 9.82 12.89
N ASP A 306 14.68 9.73 14.19
CA ASP A 306 15.47 8.62 14.77
C ASP A 306 14.78 7.27 14.54
N ILE A 307 13.46 7.20 14.74
CA ILE A 307 12.68 5.98 14.49
C ILE A 307 12.71 5.59 13.00
N LEU A 308 12.67 6.55 12.08
CA LEU A 308 12.70 6.30 10.62
C LEU A 308 14.09 5.92 10.10
N GLU A 309 15.16 6.41 10.73
CA GLU A 309 16.55 6.16 10.30
C GLU A 309 17.03 4.77 10.74
N ARG A 310 16.59 4.30 11.90
CA ARG A 310 17.01 3.04 12.51
C ARG A 310 16.30 1.81 11.93
#